data_AF-A0A543F5G6-F1
#
_entry.id   AF-A0A543F5G6-F1
#
_cell.length_a   1.000
_cell.length_b   1.000
_cell.length_c   1.000
_cell.angle_alpha   90.00
_cell.angle_beta   90.00
_cell.angle_gamma   90.00
#
_symmetry.space_group_name_H-M   'P 1'
#
loop_
_entity.id
_entity.type
_entity.pdbx_description
1 polymer ?
#
loop_
_entity_poly.entity_id
_entity_poly.type
_entity_poly.pdbx_seq_one_letter_code
_entity_poly.pdbx_strand_id
1 'polypeptide(L)'
;MTLWLTAMLVWVAAGARVGRVLVKPATTARVAIVVAVAAVALGATVAVPEIALAIDDLRPHGLRSGLLSDGVVVSAWLAFVTATSVVAAAAWPVVSRRNLRQIAMVIYAAGATAVALALALSYTFGWGLVVLGAIFVVVTGLRNLDWTTLGRGIAIYTAGTALVGVLAALHVQRALADEPRAPAGEPTWGWPAWEIAALLVAFGAVWIVVELWVRARVLLRRIRPLHRLMVGRFPEVVAHEQTGTSTQLRASDQVAQIMDALYLQSGGGVELVAAGAPPAAVADRADRVAHWARNPLGDIVIDARWIAPPEGVSPRGWVQAIARAYQSTTGAHAERSASR
;
A
#
# COMPACT_ATOMS: atom_id res chain seq x y z
N MET A 1 16.41 9.76 18.41
CA MET A 1 16.59 8.74 17.35
C MET A 1 15.27 8.21 16.79
N THR A 2 14.27 7.88 17.64
CA THR A 2 12.95 7.40 17.18
C THR A 2 12.21 8.42 16.30
N LEU A 3 12.22 9.71 16.67
CA LEU A 3 11.54 10.77 15.91
C LEU A 3 12.06 10.91 14.47
N TRP A 4 13.38 10.82 14.30
CA TRP A 4 14.02 10.82 12.98
C TRP A 4 13.62 9.59 12.14
N LEU A 5 13.59 8.41 12.74
CA LEU A 5 13.15 7.19 12.07
C LEU A 5 11.67 7.29 11.66
N THR A 6 10.82 7.81 12.54
CA THR A 6 9.40 8.05 12.26
C THR A 6 9.24 9.01 11.09
N ALA A 7 9.87 10.18 11.12
CA ALA A 7 9.84 11.16 10.04
C ALA A 7 10.31 10.53 8.71
N MET A 8 11.42 9.79 8.72
CA MET A 8 11.94 9.11 7.54
C MET A 8 10.93 8.11 6.97
N LEU A 9 10.34 7.26 7.81
CA LEU A 9 9.35 6.27 7.37
C LEU A 9 8.08 6.91 6.79
N VAL A 10 7.60 8.00 7.39
CA VAL A 10 6.43 8.73 6.89
C VAL A 10 6.75 9.43 5.56
N TRP A 11 7.95 9.99 5.39
CA TRP A 11 8.40 10.55 4.11
C TRP A 11 8.53 9.49 3.01
N VAL A 12 9.04 8.29 3.34
CA VAL A 12 9.05 7.15 2.40
C VAL A 12 7.62 6.79 1.98
N ALA A 13 6.67 6.81 2.91
CA ALA A 13 5.27 6.58 2.59
C ALA A 13 4.70 7.67 1.66
N ALA A 14 5.01 8.94 1.90
CA ALA A 14 4.64 10.05 1.02
C ALA A 14 5.22 9.86 -0.39
N GLY A 15 6.51 9.55 -0.49
CA GLY A 15 7.20 9.29 -1.76
C GLY A 15 6.59 8.12 -2.54
N ALA A 16 6.22 7.04 -1.86
CA ALA A 16 5.52 5.90 -2.48
C ALA A 16 4.16 6.30 -3.08
N ARG A 17 3.44 7.22 -2.43
CA ARG A 17 2.16 7.73 -2.95
C ARG A 17 2.36 8.69 -4.13
N VAL A 18 3.37 9.56 -4.08
CA VAL A 18 3.76 10.43 -5.21
C VAL A 18 4.11 9.59 -6.43
N GLY A 19 4.98 8.59 -6.27
CA GLY A 19 5.37 7.69 -7.37
C GLY A 19 4.17 6.97 -7.99
N ARG A 20 3.18 6.57 -7.18
CA ARG A 20 1.95 5.94 -7.70
C ARG A 20 1.09 6.90 -8.52
N VAL A 21 1.04 8.19 -8.17
CA VAL A 21 0.29 9.22 -8.92
C VAL A 21 1.00 9.60 -10.21
N LEU A 22 2.32 9.52 -10.26
CA LEU A 22 3.08 9.74 -11.49
C LEU A 22 2.86 8.62 -12.52
N VAL A 23 2.71 7.37 -12.07
CA VAL A 23 2.55 6.20 -12.97
C VAL A 23 1.10 5.94 -13.40
N LYS A 24 0.10 6.34 -12.59
CA LYS A 24 -1.31 6.10 -12.87
C LYS A 24 -2.10 7.40 -12.80
N PRO A 25 -3.18 7.57 -13.59
CA PRO A 25 -3.91 8.84 -13.68
C PRO A 25 -4.26 9.40 -12.30
N ALA A 26 -3.97 10.70 -12.14
CA ALA A 26 -4.14 11.46 -10.91
C ALA A 26 -5.63 11.72 -10.63
N THR A 27 -6.28 10.78 -9.95
CA THR A 27 -7.63 10.98 -9.43
C THR A 27 -7.59 11.90 -8.19
N THR A 28 -8.62 12.73 -7.99
CA THR A 28 -8.74 13.63 -6.82
C THR A 28 -8.44 12.95 -5.48
N ALA A 29 -9.00 11.75 -5.25
CA ALA A 29 -8.76 11.00 -4.02
C ALA A 29 -7.30 10.53 -3.85
N ARG A 30 -6.60 10.18 -4.94
CA ARG A 30 -5.18 9.79 -4.86
C ARG A 30 -4.30 10.98 -4.52
N VAL A 31 -4.56 12.13 -5.13
CA VAL A 31 -3.85 13.39 -4.83
C VAL A 31 -4.11 13.81 -3.39
N ALA A 32 -5.36 13.73 -2.92
CA ALA A 32 -5.70 14.03 -1.53
C ALA A 32 -4.94 13.14 -0.53
N ILE A 33 -4.77 11.84 -0.81
CA ILE A 33 -3.95 10.98 0.05
C ILE A 33 -2.47 11.38 0.03
N VAL A 34 -1.93 11.84 -1.11
CA VAL A 34 -0.55 12.37 -1.18
C VAL A 34 -0.40 13.59 -0.27
N VAL A 35 -1.32 14.55 -0.38
CA VAL A 35 -1.34 15.76 0.45
C VAL A 35 -1.46 15.38 1.93
N ALA A 36 -2.36 14.46 2.28
CA ALA A 36 -2.56 14.02 3.65
C ALA A 36 -1.27 13.42 4.25
N VAL A 37 -0.62 12.48 3.56
CA VAL A 37 0.60 11.83 4.07
C VAL A 37 1.78 12.80 4.10
N ALA A 38 1.89 13.70 3.12
CA ALA A 38 2.92 14.74 3.12
C ALA A 38 2.75 15.72 4.30
N ALA A 39 1.50 16.07 4.63
CA ALA A 39 1.21 16.89 5.80
C ALA A 39 1.60 16.19 7.11
N VAL A 40 1.29 14.89 7.26
CA VAL A 40 1.77 14.10 8.42
C VAL A 40 3.29 14.00 8.45
N ALA A 41 3.95 13.83 7.30
CA ALA A 41 5.41 13.80 7.23
C ALA A 41 6.03 15.11 7.71
N LEU A 42 5.46 16.24 7.27
CA LEU A 42 5.87 17.57 7.70
C LEU A 42 5.66 17.76 9.22
N GLY A 43 4.49 17.38 9.75
CA GLY A 43 4.24 17.40 11.19
C GLY A 43 5.22 16.53 11.99
N ALA A 44 5.53 15.34 11.50
CA ALA A 44 6.50 14.44 12.14
C ALA A 44 7.94 14.97 12.07
N THR A 45 8.32 15.67 10.99
CA THR A 45 9.62 16.33 10.87
C THR A 45 9.75 17.50 11.85
N VAL A 46 8.71 18.32 12.00
CA VAL A 46 8.74 19.44 12.97
C VAL A 46 8.64 18.95 14.42
N ALA A 47 8.10 17.75 14.67
CA ALA A 47 8.11 17.16 16.01
C ALA A 47 9.52 16.78 16.52
N VAL A 48 10.53 16.78 15.65
CA VAL A 48 11.94 16.63 16.04
C VAL A 48 12.39 17.93 16.74
N PRO A 49 12.82 17.92 18.01
CA PRO A 49 13.12 19.14 18.76
C PRO A 49 14.17 20.03 18.10
N GLU A 50 15.19 19.45 17.47
CA GLU A 50 16.23 20.19 16.76
C GLU A 50 15.67 20.95 15.54
N ILE A 51 14.70 20.36 14.84
CA ILE A 51 14.00 21.00 13.71
C ILE A 51 13.06 22.09 14.23
N ALA A 52 12.31 21.81 15.30
CA ALA A 52 11.40 22.78 15.91
C ALA A 52 12.13 24.06 16.33
N LEU A 53 13.28 23.90 17.02
CA LEU A 53 14.15 25.01 17.40
C LEU A 53 14.67 25.79 16.19
N ALA A 54 15.17 25.09 15.17
CA ALA A 54 15.65 25.74 13.95
C ALA A 54 14.54 26.53 13.23
N ILE A 55 13.29 26.06 13.32
CA ILE A 55 12.12 26.77 12.77
C ILE A 55 11.78 28.02 13.59
N ASP A 56 11.86 27.94 14.90
CA ASP A 56 11.60 29.09 15.77
C ASP A 56 12.69 30.18 15.64
N ASP A 57 13.94 29.77 15.38
CA ASP A 57 15.10 30.64 15.20
C ASP A 57 15.21 31.28 13.80
N LEU A 58 14.35 30.92 12.85
CA LEU A 58 14.32 31.51 11.49
C LEU A 58 14.00 33.00 11.48
N ARG A 59 13.41 33.56 12.55
CA ARG A 59 13.13 35.00 12.64
C ARG A 59 14.26 35.72 13.41
N PRO A 60 14.89 36.77 12.83
CA PRO A 60 16.12 37.38 13.37
C PRO A 60 16.02 38.05 14.76
N HIS A 61 14.82 38.17 15.34
CA HIS A 61 14.63 38.70 16.70
C HIS A 61 14.16 37.65 17.71
N GLY A 62 14.03 36.38 17.30
CA GLY A 62 13.45 35.29 18.09
C GLY A 62 11.96 35.52 18.37
N LEU A 63 11.09 34.62 17.92
CA LEU A 63 9.77 34.54 18.55
C LEU A 63 9.90 33.83 19.89
N ARG A 64 8.90 33.95 20.78
CA ARG A 64 8.85 33.04 21.94
C ARG A 64 8.93 31.61 21.41
N SER A 65 9.84 30.82 21.97
CA SER A 65 10.05 29.42 21.59
C SER A 65 8.71 28.67 21.54
N GLY A 66 8.52 27.86 20.50
CA GLY A 66 7.29 27.12 20.23
C GLY A 66 6.31 27.80 19.30
N LEU A 67 6.35 29.12 19.07
CA LEU A 67 5.28 29.78 18.29
C LEU A 67 5.24 29.39 16.80
N LEU A 68 6.38 29.38 16.10
CA LEU A 68 6.39 29.04 14.67
C LEU A 68 6.27 27.53 14.49
N SER A 69 7.01 26.76 15.27
CA SER A 69 6.97 25.31 15.25
C SER A 69 5.57 24.77 15.57
N ASP A 70 4.89 25.27 16.61
CA ASP A 70 3.50 24.88 16.93
C ASP A 70 2.54 25.28 15.81
N GLY A 71 2.71 26.48 15.23
CA GLY A 71 1.91 26.93 14.10
C GLY A 71 2.03 26.01 12.89
N VAL A 72 3.25 25.54 12.58
CA VAL A 72 3.50 24.59 11.50
C VAL A 72 2.87 23.23 11.81
N VAL A 73 3.00 22.73 13.05
CA VAL A 73 2.40 21.45 13.47
C VAL A 73 0.87 21.49 13.35
N VAL A 74 0.22 22.53 13.88
CA VAL A 74 -1.23 22.70 13.78
C VAL A 74 -1.68 22.79 12.33
N SER A 75 -0.97 23.57 11.51
CA SER A 75 -1.25 23.71 10.08
C SER A 75 -1.11 22.37 9.34
N ALA A 76 -0.11 21.57 9.69
CA ALA A 76 0.12 20.26 9.13
C ALA A 76 -1.03 19.29 9.46
N TRP A 77 -1.48 19.25 10.72
CA TRP A 77 -2.61 18.40 11.11
C TRP A 77 -3.94 18.88 10.52
N LEU A 78 -4.16 20.19 10.38
CA LEU A 78 -5.31 20.74 9.67
C LEU A 78 -5.29 20.36 8.18
N ALA A 79 -4.15 20.47 7.52
CA ALA A 79 -3.98 20.07 6.13
C ALA A 79 -4.23 18.56 5.97
N PHE A 80 -3.73 17.74 6.90
CA PHE A 80 -3.99 16.30 6.95
C PHE A 80 -5.49 16.00 7.03
N VAL A 81 -6.19 16.57 8.01
CA VAL A 81 -7.62 16.31 8.21
C VAL A 81 -8.46 16.84 7.05
N THR A 82 -8.09 18.00 6.49
CA THR A 82 -8.73 18.58 5.30
C THR A 82 -8.60 17.66 4.09
N ALA A 83 -7.36 17.25 3.77
CA ALA A 83 -7.10 16.37 2.64
C ALA A 83 -7.79 15.01 2.82
N THR A 84 -7.81 14.48 4.04
CA THR A 84 -8.50 13.24 4.37
C THR A 84 -10.03 13.38 4.28
N SER A 85 -10.58 14.55 4.60
CA SER A 85 -12.00 14.85 4.42
C SER A 85 -12.41 14.81 2.94
N VAL A 86 -11.53 15.21 2.02
CA VAL A 86 -11.76 15.03 0.57
C VAL A 86 -11.83 13.55 0.20
N VAL A 87 -10.97 12.71 0.80
CA VAL A 87 -11.00 11.25 0.59
C VAL A 87 -12.29 10.65 1.14
N ALA A 88 -12.70 11.08 2.33
CA ALA A 88 -13.95 10.65 2.96
C ALA A 88 -15.19 11.05 2.13
N ALA A 89 -15.23 12.28 1.61
CA ALA A 89 -16.28 12.75 0.72
C ALA A 89 -16.35 11.94 -0.60
N ALA A 90 -15.21 11.48 -1.11
CA ALA A 90 -15.16 10.63 -2.30
C ALA A 90 -15.72 9.21 -2.08
N ALA A 91 -15.84 8.77 -0.82
CA ALA A 91 -16.39 7.46 -0.46
C ALA A 91 -17.93 7.47 -0.39
N TRP A 92 -18.57 8.65 -0.40
CA TRP A 92 -20.02 8.73 -0.29
C TRP A 92 -20.71 8.42 -1.63
N PRO A 93 -21.71 7.52 -1.65
CA PRO A 93 -22.34 7.04 -2.89
C PRO A 93 -23.12 8.12 -3.65
N VAL A 94 -23.51 9.22 -2.97
CA VAL A 94 -24.30 10.31 -3.54
C VAL A 94 -23.45 11.28 -4.38
N VAL A 95 -22.11 11.21 -4.29
CA VAL A 95 -21.21 12.19 -4.91
C VAL A 95 -20.86 11.78 -6.35
N SER A 96 -21.36 12.52 -7.35
CA SER A 96 -20.94 12.33 -8.73
C SER A 96 -19.46 12.69 -8.93
N ARG A 97 -18.75 11.97 -9.82
CA ARG A 97 -17.32 12.22 -10.10
C ARG A 97 -17.03 13.65 -10.57
N ARG A 98 -17.99 14.29 -11.23
CA ARG A 98 -17.88 15.68 -11.73
C ARG A 98 -17.98 16.69 -10.57
N ASN A 99 -18.86 16.42 -9.61
CA ASN A 99 -19.03 17.25 -8.41
C ASN A 99 -17.89 17.07 -7.41
N LEU A 100 -17.19 15.92 -7.44
CA LEU A 100 -16.08 15.66 -6.51
C LEU A 100 -14.95 16.70 -6.61
N ARG A 101 -14.64 17.21 -7.81
CA ARG A 101 -13.62 18.27 -7.96
C ARG A 101 -14.07 19.59 -7.32
N GLN A 102 -15.34 19.96 -7.48
CA GLN A 102 -15.90 21.16 -6.85
C GLN A 102 -15.95 21.03 -5.34
N ILE A 103 -16.45 19.89 -4.83
CA ILE A 103 -16.47 19.58 -3.40
C ILE A 103 -15.05 19.61 -2.83
N ALA A 104 -14.07 19.02 -3.51
CA ALA A 104 -12.68 19.05 -3.08
C ALA A 104 -12.13 20.50 -3.02
N MET A 105 -12.42 21.35 -4.01
CA MET A 105 -12.01 22.76 -3.98
C MET A 105 -12.63 23.50 -2.78
N VAL A 106 -13.91 23.28 -2.49
CA VAL A 106 -14.58 23.87 -1.33
C VAL A 106 -13.95 23.40 -0.02
N ILE A 107 -13.69 22.10 0.12
CA ILE A 107 -13.05 21.54 1.32
C ILE A 107 -11.63 22.11 1.49
N TYR A 108 -10.83 22.18 0.42
CA TYR A 108 -9.48 22.75 0.50
C TYR A 108 -9.49 24.25 0.79
N ALA A 109 -10.43 25.01 0.21
CA ALA A 109 -10.61 26.42 0.53
C ALA A 109 -10.98 26.59 2.01
N ALA A 110 -11.95 25.83 2.52
CA ALA A 110 -12.32 25.85 3.92
C ALA A 110 -11.16 25.46 4.84
N GLY A 111 -10.36 24.45 4.47
CA GLY A 111 -9.17 24.05 5.21
C GLY A 111 -8.07 25.12 5.20
N ALA A 112 -7.84 25.79 4.07
CA ALA A 112 -6.90 26.91 3.99
C ALA A 112 -7.36 28.09 4.86
N THR A 113 -8.65 28.42 4.84
CA THR A 113 -9.24 29.41 5.73
C THR A 113 -9.10 28.99 7.20
N ALA A 114 -9.33 27.72 7.53
CA ALA A 114 -9.15 27.18 8.88
C ALA A 114 -7.69 27.33 9.36
N VAL A 115 -6.70 27.05 8.50
CA VAL A 115 -5.28 27.28 8.81
C VAL A 115 -5.01 28.76 9.06
N ALA A 116 -5.48 29.64 8.18
CA ALA A 116 -5.29 31.09 8.35
C ALA A 116 -5.92 31.60 9.66
N LEU A 117 -7.13 31.14 10.00
CA LEU A 117 -7.81 31.48 11.25
C LEU A 117 -7.08 30.91 12.48
N ALA A 118 -6.58 29.66 12.41
CA ALA A 118 -5.80 29.08 13.50
C ALA A 118 -4.52 29.86 13.78
N LEU A 119 -3.84 30.33 12.72
CA LEU A 119 -2.62 31.14 12.83
C LEU A 119 -2.90 32.57 13.30
N ALA A 120 -4.05 33.15 12.93
CA ALA A 120 -4.41 34.53 13.26
C ALA A 120 -5.09 34.69 14.63
N LEU A 121 -5.91 33.72 15.04
CA LEU A 121 -6.73 33.80 16.25
C LEU A 121 -6.12 33.03 17.42
N SER A 122 -5.95 31.71 17.27
CA SER A 122 -5.47 30.83 18.33
C SER A 122 -5.19 29.41 17.82
N TYR A 123 -4.06 28.83 18.26
CA TYR A 123 -3.71 27.44 17.98
C TYR A 123 -4.69 26.46 18.64
N THR A 124 -5.26 26.80 19.79
CA THR A 124 -6.29 25.97 20.45
C THR A 124 -7.54 25.84 19.59
N PHE A 125 -7.93 26.92 18.91
CA PHE A 125 -9.02 26.88 17.94
C PHE A 125 -8.69 25.96 16.76
N GLY A 126 -7.46 26.03 16.25
CA GLY A 126 -6.96 25.11 15.21
C GLY A 126 -7.06 23.64 15.62
N TRP A 127 -6.61 23.29 16.83
CA TRP A 127 -6.75 21.93 17.35
C TRP A 127 -8.21 21.49 17.50
N GLY A 128 -9.12 22.39 17.87
CA GLY A 128 -10.56 22.11 17.88
C GLY A 128 -11.09 21.73 16.49
N LEU A 129 -10.64 22.39 15.44
CA LEU A 129 -10.99 22.05 14.06
C LEU A 129 -10.39 20.70 13.62
N VAL A 130 -9.16 20.37 14.07
CA VAL A 130 -8.56 19.04 13.86
C VAL A 130 -9.44 17.96 14.48
N VAL A 131 -9.95 18.15 15.70
CA VAL A 131 -10.88 17.22 16.37
C VAL A 131 -12.14 17.01 15.53
N LEU A 132 -12.79 18.10 15.11
CA LEU A 132 -14.04 18.01 14.33
C LEU A 132 -13.85 17.26 13.01
N GLY A 133 -12.80 17.57 12.26
CA GLY A 133 -12.55 16.87 11.01
C GLY A 133 -12.05 15.43 11.23
N ALA A 134 -11.31 15.13 12.30
CA ALA A 134 -10.96 13.77 12.65
C ALA A 134 -12.21 12.93 12.96
N ILE A 135 -13.19 13.49 13.69
CA ILE A 135 -14.49 12.84 13.93
C ILE A 135 -15.19 12.55 12.60
N PHE A 136 -15.29 13.54 11.71
CA PHE A 136 -15.91 13.36 10.39
C PHE A 136 -15.26 12.22 9.59
N VAL A 137 -13.92 12.20 9.55
CA VAL A 137 -13.15 11.16 8.86
C VAL A 137 -13.37 9.80 9.51
N VAL A 138 -13.33 9.70 10.84
CA VAL A 138 -13.48 8.44 11.56
C VAL A 138 -14.89 7.87 11.36
N VAL A 139 -15.93 8.69 11.52
CA VAL A 139 -17.32 8.27 11.28
C VAL A 139 -17.51 7.77 9.85
N THR A 140 -16.94 8.49 8.87
CA THR A 140 -17.02 8.06 7.47
C THR A 140 -16.21 6.79 7.20
N GLY A 141 -15.03 6.66 7.80
CA GLY A 141 -14.17 5.47 7.68
C GLY A 141 -14.84 4.24 8.26
N LEU A 142 -15.42 4.35 9.46
CA LEU A 142 -16.12 3.24 10.13
C LEU A 142 -17.34 2.75 9.33
N ARG A 143 -18.06 3.66 8.66
CA ARG A 143 -19.21 3.31 7.80
C ARG A 143 -18.83 2.54 6.54
N ASN A 144 -17.58 2.66 6.08
CA ASN A 144 -17.08 2.05 4.84
C ASN A 144 -16.07 0.92 5.11
N LEU A 145 -16.08 0.35 6.33
CA LEU A 145 -15.21 -0.75 6.70
C LEU A 145 -15.74 -2.07 6.14
N ASP A 146 -15.04 -2.60 5.15
CA ASP A 146 -15.29 -3.94 4.63
C ASP A 146 -14.18 -4.93 5.03
N TRP A 147 -14.52 -6.22 5.12
CA TRP A 147 -13.57 -7.33 5.33
C TRP A 147 -12.75 -7.67 4.08
N THR A 148 -12.32 -6.63 3.34
CA THR A 148 -11.44 -6.77 2.18
C THR A 148 -10.02 -6.34 2.53
N THR A 149 -9.06 -6.73 1.70
CA THR A 149 -7.69 -6.22 1.76
C THR A 149 -7.61 -4.69 1.80
N LEU A 150 -8.50 -4.03 1.05
CA LEU A 150 -8.61 -2.58 1.01
C LEU A 150 -9.17 -2.04 2.33
N GLY A 151 -10.21 -2.69 2.87
CA GLY A 151 -10.80 -2.32 4.15
C GLY A 151 -9.84 -2.46 5.34
N ARG A 152 -8.91 -3.43 5.34
CA ARG A 152 -7.84 -3.51 6.36
C ARG A 152 -6.95 -2.25 6.36
N GLY A 153 -6.61 -1.73 5.18
CA GLY A 153 -5.85 -0.49 5.05
C GLY A 153 -6.62 0.73 5.57
N ILE A 154 -7.92 0.79 5.27
CA ILE A 154 -8.82 1.82 5.81
C ILE A 154 -8.89 1.73 7.34
N ALA A 155 -9.04 0.52 7.90
CA ALA A 155 -9.11 0.32 9.35
C ALA A 155 -7.88 0.88 10.08
N ILE A 156 -6.68 0.56 9.60
CA ILE A 156 -5.42 1.05 10.17
C ILE A 156 -5.34 2.58 10.05
N TYR A 157 -5.66 3.12 8.87
CA TYR A 157 -5.63 4.56 8.61
C TYR A 157 -6.63 5.34 9.49
N THR A 158 -7.84 4.80 9.64
CA THR A 158 -8.89 5.35 10.49
C THR A 158 -8.53 5.25 11.96
N ALA A 159 -7.91 4.15 12.41
CA ALA A 159 -7.40 4.02 13.78
C ALA A 159 -6.32 5.07 14.09
N GLY A 160 -5.39 5.30 13.16
CA GLY A 160 -4.41 6.39 13.26
C GLY A 160 -5.07 7.76 13.35
N THR A 161 -6.09 8.02 12.52
CA THR A 161 -6.85 9.28 12.55
C THR A 161 -7.65 9.45 13.83
N ALA A 162 -8.23 8.38 14.39
CA ALA A 162 -8.92 8.41 15.66
C ALA A 162 -7.96 8.77 16.80
N LEU A 163 -6.75 8.19 16.79
CA LEU A 163 -5.71 8.55 17.75
C LEU A 163 -5.30 10.02 17.64
N VAL A 164 -5.15 10.57 16.41
CA VAL A 164 -4.94 12.01 16.18
C VAL A 164 -6.07 12.84 16.79
N GLY A 165 -7.33 12.45 16.58
CA GLY A 165 -8.49 13.15 17.13
C GLY A 165 -8.51 13.16 18.66
N VAL A 166 -8.19 12.03 19.29
CA VAL A 166 -8.08 11.92 20.76
C VAL A 166 -6.95 12.80 21.29
N LEU A 167 -5.76 12.72 20.68
CA LEU A 167 -4.61 13.54 21.10
C LEU A 167 -4.87 15.03 20.91
N ALA A 168 -5.52 15.44 19.82
CA ALA A 168 -5.94 16.82 19.60
C ALA A 168 -6.96 17.29 20.66
N ALA A 169 -7.93 16.45 21.02
CA ALA A 169 -8.91 16.78 22.06
C ALA A 169 -8.25 16.94 23.44
N LEU A 170 -7.31 16.06 23.78
CA LEU A 170 -6.52 16.17 25.01
C LEU A 170 -5.64 17.43 24.99
N HIS A 171 -5.08 17.79 23.83
CA HIS A 171 -4.31 19.02 23.68
C HIS A 171 -5.18 20.27 23.92
N VAL A 172 -6.40 20.30 23.40
CA VAL A 172 -7.38 21.37 23.69
C VAL A 172 -7.72 21.41 25.18
N GLN A 173 -7.96 20.26 25.81
CA GLN A 173 -8.27 20.18 27.24
C GLN A 173 -7.11 20.73 28.09
N ARG A 174 -5.87 20.37 27.77
CA ARG A 174 -4.67 20.89 28.45
C ARG A 174 -4.52 22.40 28.29
N ALA A 175 -4.79 22.92 27.08
CA ALA A 175 -4.75 24.35 26.82
C ALA A 175 -5.83 25.12 27.58
N LEU A 176 -7.01 24.52 27.81
CA LEU A 176 -8.07 25.11 28.63
C LEU A 176 -7.79 25.03 30.13
N ALA A 177 -6.97 24.08 30.56
CA ALA A 177 -6.51 23.93 31.93
C ALA A 177 -5.25 24.74 32.26
N ASP A 178 -4.80 25.61 31.33
CA ASP A 178 -3.57 26.41 31.40
C ASP A 178 -2.32 25.59 31.78
N GLU A 179 -2.27 24.33 31.31
CA GLU A 179 -1.11 23.48 31.59
C GLU A 179 0.15 24.02 30.89
N PRO A 180 1.34 23.92 31.54
CA PRO A 180 2.59 24.38 30.96
C PRO A 180 2.89 23.72 29.61
N ARG A 181 3.36 24.52 28.66
CA ARG A 181 3.93 24.02 27.41
C ARG A 181 5.25 23.29 27.68
N ALA A 182 5.59 22.36 26.79
CA ALA A 182 6.90 21.72 26.84
C ALA A 182 8.01 22.79 26.72
N PRO A 183 9.10 22.69 27.50
CA PRO A 183 10.26 23.56 27.36
C PRO A 183 10.82 23.54 25.94
N ALA A 184 11.48 24.64 25.55
CA ALA A 184 12.13 24.74 24.25
C ALA A 184 13.20 23.66 24.10
N GLY A 185 13.18 22.92 22.98
CA GLY A 185 14.13 21.84 22.72
C GLY A 185 13.76 20.50 23.36
N GLU A 186 12.63 20.41 24.05
CA GLU A 186 12.07 19.15 24.52
C GLU A 186 10.96 18.64 23.59
N PRO A 187 10.77 17.32 23.48
CA PRO A 187 9.65 16.75 22.74
C PRO A 187 8.31 17.24 23.26
N THR A 188 7.35 17.42 22.36
CA THR A 188 6.00 17.84 22.70
C THR A 188 5.29 16.81 23.59
N TRP A 189 4.28 17.26 24.32
CA TRP A 189 3.48 16.37 25.17
C TRP A 189 2.87 15.22 24.35
N GLY A 190 3.00 14.00 24.87
CA GLY A 190 2.47 12.81 24.21
C GLY A 190 3.20 12.43 22.93
N TRP A 191 4.45 12.88 22.73
CA TRP A 191 5.23 12.61 21.51
C TRP A 191 5.22 11.12 21.06
N PRO A 192 5.26 10.09 21.93
CA PRO A 192 5.23 8.70 21.45
C PRO A 192 3.88 8.34 20.82
N ALA A 193 2.79 8.89 21.35
CA ALA A 193 1.45 8.67 20.81
C ALA A 193 1.27 9.36 19.46
N TRP A 194 1.84 10.55 19.28
CA TRP A 194 1.89 11.24 17.99
C TRP A 194 2.71 10.48 16.94
N GLU A 195 3.84 9.89 17.33
CA GLU A 195 4.63 9.00 16.44
C GLU A 195 3.81 7.79 16.00
N ILE A 196 3.16 7.10 16.95
CA ILE A 196 2.32 5.94 16.65
C ILE A 196 1.18 6.34 15.72
N ALA A 197 0.52 7.47 15.97
CA ALA A 197 -0.54 7.99 15.11
C ALA A 197 -0.04 8.24 13.68
N ALA A 198 1.11 8.92 13.54
CA ALA A 198 1.73 9.20 12.25
C ALA A 198 2.10 7.91 11.49
N LEU A 199 2.67 6.92 12.19
CA LEU A 199 3.03 5.62 11.63
C LEU A 199 1.79 4.83 11.18
N LEU A 200 0.72 4.82 11.98
CA LEU A 200 -0.54 4.16 11.61
C LEU A 200 -1.14 4.80 10.36
N VAL A 201 -1.19 6.13 10.28
CA VAL A 201 -1.68 6.85 9.10
C VAL A 201 -0.83 6.54 7.87
N ALA A 202 0.51 6.64 7.99
CA ALA A 202 1.43 6.36 6.90
C ALA A 202 1.31 4.90 6.41
N PHE A 203 1.27 3.95 7.33
CA PHE A 203 1.15 2.53 7.03
C PHE A 203 -0.18 2.21 6.37
N GLY A 204 -1.29 2.73 6.90
CA GLY A 204 -2.62 2.58 6.30
C GLY A 204 -2.69 3.15 4.87
N ALA A 205 -2.03 4.28 4.62
CA ALA A 205 -2.02 4.91 3.29
C ALA A 205 -1.27 4.09 2.23
N VAL A 206 -0.23 3.36 2.63
CA VAL A 206 0.62 2.56 1.72
C VAL A 206 0.27 1.08 1.73
N TRP A 207 -0.58 0.63 2.64
CA TRP A 207 -1.02 -0.77 2.81
C TRP A 207 -1.33 -1.47 1.48
N ILE A 208 -2.14 -0.85 0.61
CA ILE A 208 -2.49 -1.45 -0.68
C ILE A 208 -1.29 -1.67 -1.61
N VAL A 209 -0.29 -0.79 -1.55
CA VAL A 209 0.96 -0.93 -2.32
C VAL A 209 1.78 -2.08 -1.75
N VAL A 210 1.92 -2.14 -0.43
CA VAL A 210 2.64 -3.21 0.27
C VAL A 210 2.01 -4.57 -0.03
N GLU A 211 0.70 -4.71 0.14
CA GLU A 211 0.00 -5.96 -0.12
C GLU A 211 0.21 -6.43 -1.57
N LEU A 212 0.00 -5.53 -2.54
CA LEU A 212 0.15 -5.85 -3.96
C LEU A 212 1.58 -6.30 -4.30
N TRP A 213 2.57 -5.69 -3.66
CA TRP A 213 3.98 -6.06 -3.78
C TRP A 213 4.28 -7.40 -3.12
N VAL A 214 3.78 -7.64 -1.90
CA VAL A 214 3.92 -8.92 -1.19
C VAL A 214 3.29 -10.05 -1.99
N ARG A 215 2.08 -9.87 -2.50
CA ARG A 215 1.40 -10.87 -3.35
C ARG A 215 2.22 -11.20 -4.60
N ALA A 216 2.79 -10.19 -5.26
CA ALA A 216 3.66 -10.40 -6.41
C ALA A 216 4.97 -11.12 -6.04
N ARG A 217 5.60 -10.76 -4.92
CA ARG A 217 6.79 -11.42 -4.37
C ARG A 217 6.54 -12.89 -4.03
N VAL A 218 5.41 -13.18 -3.38
CA VAL A 218 5.00 -14.56 -3.05
C VAL A 218 4.74 -15.35 -4.34
N LEU A 219 4.07 -14.75 -5.33
CA LEU A 219 3.87 -15.36 -6.64
C LEU A 219 5.21 -15.71 -7.30
N LEU A 220 6.13 -14.75 -7.42
CA LEU A 220 7.46 -14.96 -7.98
C LEU A 220 8.21 -16.09 -7.26
N ARG A 221 8.18 -16.11 -5.92
CA ARG A 221 8.82 -17.18 -5.13
C ARG A 221 8.19 -18.54 -5.44
N ARG A 222 6.86 -18.63 -5.57
CA ARG A 222 6.14 -19.88 -5.86
C ARG A 222 6.39 -20.39 -7.28
N ILE A 223 6.46 -19.53 -8.29
CA ILE A 223 6.67 -19.99 -9.68
C ILE A 223 8.15 -20.22 -10.02
N ARG A 224 9.09 -19.73 -9.19
CA ARG A 224 10.53 -19.78 -9.45
C ARG A 224 11.08 -21.16 -9.84
N PRO A 225 10.74 -22.28 -9.17
CA PRO A 225 11.28 -23.59 -9.54
C PRO A 225 10.83 -24.04 -10.93
N LEU A 226 9.54 -23.85 -11.22
CA LEU A 226 8.95 -24.19 -12.51
C LEU A 226 9.49 -23.28 -13.62
N HIS A 227 9.61 -21.97 -13.36
CA HIS A 227 10.21 -21.00 -14.28
C HIS A 227 11.63 -21.37 -14.66
N ARG A 228 12.48 -21.72 -13.68
CA ARG A 228 13.86 -22.16 -13.94
C ARG A 228 13.93 -23.42 -14.80
N LEU A 229 13.06 -24.39 -14.55
CA LEU A 229 12.99 -25.61 -15.34
C LEU A 229 12.62 -25.30 -16.80
N MET A 230 11.56 -24.52 -17.01
CA MET A 230 11.03 -24.19 -18.33
C MET A 230 12.00 -23.32 -19.15
N VAL A 231 12.54 -22.25 -18.56
CA VAL A 231 13.53 -21.39 -19.22
C VAL A 231 14.85 -22.12 -19.46
N GLY A 232 15.23 -23.05 -18.57
CA GLY A 232 16.41 -23.88 -18.78
C GLY A 232 16.30 -24.79 -20.01
N ARG A 233 15.08 -25.20 -20.39
CA ARG A 233 14.83 -26.02 -21.59
C ARG A 233 14.57 -25.19 -22.84
N PHE A 234 13.86 -24.09 -22.69
CA PHE A 234 13.45 -23.21 -23.79
C PHE A 234 13.94 -21.79 -23.50
N PRO A 235 15.25 -21.49 -23.70
CA PRO A 235 15.77 -20.15 -23.44
C PRO A 235 15.14 -19.10 -24.37
N GLU A 236 14.63 -19.51 -25.53
CA GLU A 236 14.00 -18.68 -26.56
C GLU A 236 12.75 -17.93 -26.08
N VAL A 237 12.05 -18.43 -25.04
CA VAL A 237 10.86 -17.74 -24.50
C VAL A 237 11.19 -16.47 -23.72
N VAL A 238 12.46 -16.27 -23.37
CA VAL A 238 12.91 -15.06 -22.70
C VAL A 238 13.22 -14.00 -23.76
N ALA A 239 12.34 -13.01 -23.88
CA ALA A 239 12.64 -11.82 -24.68
C ALA A 239 13.95 -11.16 -24.18
N HIS A 240 14.83 -10.81 -25.13
CA HIS A 240 16.16 -10.24 -24.83
C HIS A 240 16.08 -8.85 -24.16
N GLU A 241 14.91 -8.22 -24.16
CA GLU A 241 14.62 -6.98 -23.42
C GLU A 241 13.75 -7.28 -22.18
N GLN A 242 14.39 -7.44 -21.02
CA GLN A 242 13.70 -7.48 -19.74
C GLN A 242 13.15 -6.08 -19.39
N THR A 243 11.96 -5.76 -19.88
CA THR A 243 11.32 -4.44 -19.72
C THR A 243 10.58 -4.25 -18.39
N GLY A 244 10.40 -5.30 -17.58
CA GLY A 244 9.62 -5.25 -16.33
C GLY A 244 10.40 -4.74 -15.10
N THR A 245 10.49 -3.42 -14.88
CA THR A 245 11.11 -2.86 -13.66
C THR A 245 10.31 -3.11 -12.38
N SER A 246 8.98 -3.28 -12.47
CA SER A 246 8.13 -3.54 -11.32
C SER A 246 7.96 -5.04 -11.02
N THR A 247 7.89 -5.39 -9.73
CA THR A 247 7.64 -6.78 -9.30
C THR A 247 6.36 -7.39 -9.85
N GLN A 248 5.34 -6.58 -10.15
CA GLN A 248 4.09 -7.05 -10.74
C GLN A 248 4.24 -7.40 -12.22
N LEU A 249 4.94 -6.55 -12.99
CA LEU A 249 5.23 -6.81 -14.40
C LEU A 249 6.09 -8.07 -14.51
N ARG A 250 7.17 -8.15 -13.72
CA ARG A 250 8.02 -9.34 -13.66
C ARG A 250 7.25 -10.62 -13.34
N ALA A 251 6.27 -10.56 -12.43
CA ALA A 251 5.42 -11.72 -12.14
C ALA A 251 4.51 -12.09 -13.31
N SER A 252 4.02 -11.11 -14.08
CA SER A 252 3.24 -11.33 -15.29
C SER A 252 4.10 -11.93 -16.41
N ASP A 253 5.29 -11.40 -16.62
CA ASP A 253 6.23 -11.85 -17.65
C ASP A 253 6.66 -13.31 -17.39
N GLN A 254 6.99 -13.65 -16.14
CA GLN A 254 7.32 -15.03 -15.79
C GLN A 254 6.15 -16.00 -15.97
N VAL A 255 4.90 -15.54 -15.76
CA VAL A 255 3.72 -16.36 -16.03
C VAL A 255 3.57 -16.60 -17.54
N ALA A 256 3.75 -15.57 -18.37
CA ALA A 256 3.71 -15.71 -19.83
C ALA A 256 4.81 -16.66 -20.33
N GLN A 257 6.06 -16.45 -19.90
CA GLN A 257 7.19 -17.31 -20.26
C GLN A 257 6.99 -18.78 -19.90
N ILE A 258 6.39 -19.07 -18.74
CA ILE A 258 6.06 -20.45 -18.36
C ILE A 258 5.02 -21.03 -19.32
N MET A 259 3.96 -20.27 -19.64
CA MET A 259 2.91 -20.74 -20.55
C MET A 259 3.46 -20.98 -21.95
N ASP A 260 4.26 -20.06 -22.49
CA ASP A 260 4.88 -20.17 -23.81
C ASP A 260 5.81 -21.39 -23.87
N ALA A 261 6.64 -21.60 -22.85
CA ALA A 261 7.52 -22.75 -22.78
C ALA A 261 6.74 -24.08 -22.69
N LEU A 262 5.63 -24.12 -21.95
CA LEU A 262 4.76 -25.29 -21.91
C LEU A 262 4.15 -25.57 -23.29
N TYR A 263 3.70 -24.53 -24.00
CA TYR A 263 3.19 -24.68 -25.36
C TYR A 263 4.27 -25.18 -26.33
N LEU A 264 5.48 -24.62 -26.30
CA LEU A 264 6.61 -25.09 -27.10
C LEU A 264 6.95 -26.56 -26.80
N GLN A 265 6.96 -26.94 -25.52
CA GLN A 265 7.19 -28.32 -25.11
C GLN A 265 6.12 -29.28 -25.65
N SER A 266 4.86 -28.83 -25.76
CA SER A 266 3.79 -29.65 -26.35
C SER A 266 3.81 -29.71 -27.88
N GLY A 267 4.27 -28.63 -28.53
CA GLY A 267 4.38 -28.58 -29.99
C GLY A 267 5.48 -29.47 -30.56
N GLY A 268 6.39 -29.96 -29.71
CA GLY A 268 7.56 -30.76 -30.09
C GLY A 268 7.35 -32.27 -30.27
N GLY A 269 6.16 -32.86 -30.03
CA GLY A 269 5.99 -34.28 -30.33
C GLY A 269 4.84 -35.06 -29.68
N VAL A 270 3.57 -34.68 -29.92
CA VAL A 270 2.42 -35.51 -29.53
C VAL A 270 1.30 -35.48 -30.58
N GLU A 271 0.92 -36.66 -31.10
CA GLU A 271 -0.31 -36.86 -31.87
C GLU A 271 -1.55 -36.55 -31.00
N LEU A 272 -2.41 -35.64 -31.46
CA LEU A 272 -3.58 -35.09 -30.73
C LEU A 272 -4.59 -36.15 -30.21
N VAL A 273 -4.47 -37.40 -30.65
CA VAL A 273 -5.46 -38.47 -30.43
C VAL A 273 -5.15 -39.30 -29.17
N ALA A 274 -3.88 -39.38 -28.73
CA ALA A 274 -3.48 -40.25 -27.62
C ALA A 274 -3.63 -39.64 -26.21
N ALA A 275 -3.76 -38.31 -26.09
CA ALA A 275 -3.73 -37.61 -24.80
C ALA A 275 -5.04 -37.71 -23.97
N GLY A 276 -6.16 -38.11 -24.58
CA GLY A 276 -7.46 -38.13 -23.93
C GLY A 276 -8.00 -36.75 -23.52
N ALA A 277 -9.16 -36.71 -22.85
CA ALA A 277 -9.78 -35.47 -22.39
C ALA A 277 -9.13 -34.94 -21.10
N PRO A 278 -8.91 -33.62 -20.96
CA PRO A 278 -8.34 -33.05 -19.74
C PRO A 278 -9.28 -33.26 -18.54
N PRO A 279 -8.75 -33.58 -17.35
CA PRO A 279 -9.55 -33.65 -16.13
C PRO A 279 -10.31 -32.34 -15.87
N ALA A 280 -11.57 -32.46 -15.46
CA ALA A 280 -12.40 -31.30 -15.10
C ALA A 280 -11.90 -30.61 -13.82
N ALA A 281 -11.32 -31.37 -12.90
CA ALA A 281 -10.73 -30.84 -11.68
C ALA A 281 -9.40 -30.14 -11.96
N VAL A 282 -9.32 -28.85 -11.60
CA VAL A 282 -8.13 -28.01 -11.80
C VAL A 282 -6.89 -28.60 -11.11
N ALA A 283 -7.05 -29.18 -9.93
CA ALA A 283 -5.94 -29.76 -9.16
C ALA A 283 -5.34 -30.98 -9.87
N ASP A 284 -6.17 -31.93 -10.28
CA ASP A 284 -5.72 -33.16 -10.94
C ASP A 284 -5.06 -32.86 -12.29
N ARG A 285 -5.62 -31.91 -13.04
CA ARG A 285 -5.05 -31.45 -14.30
C ARG A 285 -3.70 -30.77 -14.08
N ALA A 286 -3.60 -29.90 -13.07
CA ALA A 286 -2.34 -29.22 -12.74
C ALA A 286 -1.24 -30.20 -12.30
N ASP A 287 -1.60 -31.27 -11.58
CA ASP A 287 -0.65 -32.30 -11.15
C ASP A 287 -0.10 -33.12 -12.32
N ARG A 288 -0.97 -33.54 -13.25
CA ARG A 288 -0.53 -34.24 -14.46
C ARG A 288 0.35 -33.35 -15.35
N VAL A 289 -0.02 -32.08 -15.52
CA VAL A 289 0.79 -31.10 -16.24
C VAL A 289 2.14 -30.87 -15.55
N ALA A 290 2.19 -30.82 -14.22
CA ALA A 290 3.44 -30.70 -13.48
C ALA A 290 4.35 -31.93 -13.60
N HIS A 291 3.78 -33.13 -13.60
CA HIS A 291 4.52 -34.39 -13.80
C HIS A 291 5.10 -34.48 -15.22
N TRP A 292 4.30 -34.19 -16.24
CA TRP A 292 4.77 -34.12 -17.62
C TRP A 292 5.80 -33.02 -17.84
N ALA A 293 5.57 -31.84 -17.25
CA ALA A 293 6.55 -30.76 -17.29
C ALA A 293 7.89 -31.19 -16.67
N ARG A 294 7.91 -32.12 -15.72
CA ARG A 294 9.16 -32.68 -15.17
C ARG A 294 9.79 -33.71 -16.10
N ASN A 295 9.02 -34.70 -16.55
CA ASN A 295 9.49 -35.78 -17.41
C ASN A 295 8.64 -35.85 -18.70
N PRO A 296 8.97 -35.06 -19.73
CA PRO A 296 8.16 -34.98 -20.95
C PRO A 296 8.19 -36.25 -21.79
N LEU A 297 9.21 -37.10 -21.61
CA LEU A 297 9.36 -38.39 -22.30
C LEU A 297 8.77 -39.56 -21.49
N GLY A 298 8.09 -39.28 -20.37
CA GLY A 298 7.43 -40.30 -19.56
C GLY A 298 6.08 -40.74 -20.14
N ASP A 299 5.38 -41.58 -19.38
CA ASP A 299 4.13 -42.21 -19.82
C ASP A 299 2.94 -41.25 -19.98
N ILE A 300 3.06 -40.01 -19.49
CA ILE A 300 1.99 -39.01 -19.53
C ILE A 300 2.14 -38.17 -20.81
N VAL A 301 1.16 -38.30 -21.69
CA VAL A 301 1.08 -37.54 -22.94
C VAL A 301 0.12 -36.35 -22.75
N ILE A 302 0.59 -35.14 -23.04
CA ILE A 302 -0.17 -33.88 -22.85
C ILE A 302 -0.24 -33.10 -24.16
N ASP A 303 -1.43 -32.62 -24.52
CA ASP A 303 -1.65 -31.77 -25.68
C ASP A 303 -1.88 -30.28 -25.30
N ALA A 304 -2.05 -29.42 -26.30
CA ALA A 304 -2.30 -27.99 -26.11
C ALA A 304 -3.61 -27.69 -25.33
N ARG A 305 -4.61 -28.57 -25.40
CA ARG A 305 -5.89 -28.40 -24.69
C ARG A 305 -5.72 -28.55 -23.20
N TRP A 306 -4.73 -29.32 -22.74
CA TRP A 306 -4.39 -29.52 -21.33
C TRP A 306 -3.57 -28.36 -20.74
N ILE A 307 -2.84 -27.63 -21.59
CA ILE A 307 -2.04 -26.45 -21.17
C ILE A 307 -2.90 -25.20 -21.03
N ALA A 308 -3.97 -25.05 -21.82
CA ALA A 308 -4.87 -23.91 -21.71
C ALA A 308 -5.46 -23.76 -20.28
N PRO A 309 -5.70 -22.55 -19.77
CA PRO A 309 -6.38 -22.38 -18.47
C PRO A 309 -7.79 -23.00 -18.52
N PRO A 310 -8.21 -23.76 -17.50
CA PRO A 310 -9.61 -24.22 -17.38
C PRO A 310 -10.60 -23.05 -17.31
N GLU A 311 -11.87 -23.31 -17.66
CA GLU A 311 -12.92 -22.30 -17.57
C GLU A 311 -13.02 -21.71 -16.15
N GLY A 312 -13.16 -20.39 -16.06
CA GLY A 312 -13.19 -19.66 -14.80
C GLY A 312 -11.82 -19.49 -14.10
N VAL A 313 -10.73 -20.05 -14.65
CA VAL A 313 -9.38 -19.90 -14.09
C VAL A 313 -8.55 -18.91 -14.90
N SER A 314 -8.07 -17.85 -14.24
CA SER A 314 -7.14 -16.92 -14.89
C SER A 314 -5.81 -17.60 -15.22
N PRO A 315 -5.08 -17.17 -16.28
CA PRO A 315 -3.75 -17.71 -16.60
C PRO A 315 -2.76 -17.70 -15.43
N ARG A 316 -2.81 -16.64 -14.61
CA ARG A 316 -2.01 -16.54 -13.37
C ARG A 316 -2.40 -17.59 -12.34
N GLY A 317 -3.71 -17.83 -12.15
CA GLY A 317 -4.22 -18.85 -11.25
C GLY A 317 -3.84 -20.26 -11.71
N TRP A 318 -3.85 -20.47 -13.02
CA TRP A 318 -3.47 -21.73 -13.64
C TRP A 318 -1.98 -22.07 -13.44
N VAL A 319 -1.07 -21.14 -13.78
CA VAL A 319 0.37 -21.33 -13.53
C VAL A 319 0.68 -21.51 -12.05
N GLN A 320 -0.05 -20.83 -11.15
CA GLN A 320 0.10 -21.08 -9.71
C GLN A 320 -0.30 -22.49 -9.29
N ALA A 321 -1.36 -23.06 -9.90
CA ALA A 321 -1.79 -24.42 -9.61
C ALA A 321 -0.72 -25.43 -10.06
N ILE A 322 -0.20 -25.29 -11.29
CA ILE A 322 0.89 -26.15 -11.80
C ILE A 322 2.14 -26.01 -10.94
N ALA A 323 2.56 -24.78 -10.62
CA ALA A 323 3.75 -24.55 -9.81
C ALA A 323 3.61 -25.13 -8.39
N ARG A 324 2.40 -25.10 -7.81
CA ARG A 324 2.13 -25.73 -6.52
C ARG A 324 2.26 -27.25 -6.60
N ALA A 325 1.64 -27.87 -7.60
CA ALA A 325 1.75 -29.31 -7.82
C ALA A 325 3.19 -29.76 -8.10
N TYR A 326 3.93 -28.97 -8.89
CA TYR A 326 5.35 -29.21 -9.13
C TYR A 326 6.19 -29.20 -7.84
N GLN A 327 5.85 -28.33 -6.88
CA GLN A 327 6.57 -28.26 -5.61
C GLN A 327 6.22 -29.40 -4.65
N SER A 328 4.95 -29.78 -4.52
CA SER A 328 4.53 -30.88 -3.64
C SER A 328 5.21 -32.19 -4.01
N THR A 329 5.35 -32.46 -5.30
CA THR A 329 6.01 -33.67 -5.82
C THR A 329 7.54 -33.62 -5.61
N THR A 330 8.16 -32.45 -5.55
CA THR A 330 9.59 -32.31 -5.20
C THR A 330 9.85 -32.60 -3.74
N GLY A 331 9.01 -32.08 -2.83
CA GLY A 331 9.12 -32.35 -1.39
C GLY A 331 8.99 -33.85 -1.08
N ALA A 332 8.00 -34.52 -1.69
CA ALA A 332 7.79 -35.95 -1.52
C ALA A 332 8.94 -36.83 -2.07
N HIS A 333 9.67 -36.37 -3.10
CA HIS A 333 10.85 -37.08 -3.62
C HIS A 333 12.09 -36.86 -2.75
N ALA A 334 12.26 -35.66 -2.19
CA ALA A 334 13.36 -35.34 -1.28
C ALA A 334 13.25 -36.13 0.05
N GLU A 335 12.05 -36.28 0.60
CA GLU A 335 11.81 -37.10 1.80
C GLU A 335 12.10 -38.59 1.56
N ARG A 336 11.72 -39.15 0.41
CA ARG A 336 12.03 -40.55 0.05
C ARG A 336 13.51 -40.81 -0.22
N SER A 337 14.26 -39.79 -0.62
CA SER A 337 15.71 -39.86 -0.81
C SER A 337 16.48 -39.70 0.50
N ALA A 338 15.92 -39.03 1.50
CA ALA A 338 16.53 -38.89 2.83
C ALA A 338 16.23 -40.08 3.77
N SER A 339 15.22 -40.89 3.44
CA SER A 339 14.83 -42.09 4.20
C SER A 339 15.48 -43.38 3.69
N ARG A 340 16.43 -43.31 2.76
CA ARG A 340 17.25 -44.42 2.23
C ARG A 340 18.71 -44.17 2.57
#